data_AF-A0A0Q7QJE9-F1
#
_entry.id   AF-A0A0Q7QJE9-F1
#
_cell.length_a   1.000
_cell.length_b   1.000
_cell.length_c   1.000
_cell.angle_alpha   90.00
_cell.angle_beta   90.00
_cell.angle_gamma   90.00
#
_symmetry.space_group_name_H-M   'P 1'
#
loop_
_entity.id
_entity.type
_entity.pdbx_description
1 polymer ?
#
loop_
_entity_poly.entity_id
_entity_poly.type
_entity_poly.pdbx_seq_one_letter_code
_entity_poly.pdbx_strand_id
1 'polypeptide(L)' 'MGGDRRPETVTAANGLLLCGSGITGCHGWVESNRTESYDLGLLLRRHQVPTAEPVLLRRGLVLLDVDGNYIPTEGQAA' A
#
# COMPACT_ATOMS: atom_id res chain seq x y z
N MET A 1 13.41 1.96 2.77
CA MET A 1 12.32 2.57 1.98
C MET A 1 12.77 3.93 1.49
N GLY A 2 12.20 4.43 0.38
CA GLY A 2 12.77 5.44 -0.53
C GLY A 2 13.33 6.72 0.09
N GLY A 3 14.17 7.44 -0.68
CA GLY A 3 15.04 8.55 -0.25
C GLY A 3 14.40 9.83 0.29
N ASP A 4 13.15 9.75 0.76
CA ASP A 4 12.53 10.77 1.59
C ASP A 4 13.15 10.75 3.00
N ARG A 5 13.37 11.94 3.58
CA ARG A 5 13.96 12.11 4.91
C ARG A 5 12.95 12.63 5.94
N ARG A 6 11.70 12.79 5.52
CA ARG A 6 10.61 13.29 6.35
C ARG A 6 10.16 12.20 7.33
N PRO A 7 10.23 12.42 8.66
CA PRO A 7 9.93 11.38 9.64
C PRO A 7 8.49 10.85 9.52
N GLU A 8 7.54 11.69 9.12
CA GLU A 8 6.14 11.30 8.90
C GLU A 8 5.95 10.31 7.74
N THR A 9 6.92 10.22 6.83
CA THR A 9 6.89 9.31 5.68
C THR A 9 7.59 7.97 5.97
N VAL A 10 8.38 7.89 7.05
CA VAL A 10 9.14 6.69 7.43
C VAL A 10 8.41 5.94 8.55
N THR A 11 7.14 5.62 8.33
CA THR A 11 6.32 4.81 9.24
C THR A 11 6.00 3.46 8.60
N ALA A 12 5.70 2.45 9.42
CA ALA A 12 5.34 1.14 8.90
C ALA A 12 4.05 1.19 8.06
N ALA A 13 3.09 2.05 8.46
CA ALA A 13 1.83 2.28 7.74
C ALA A 13 2.01 2.75 6.28
N ASN A 14 3.15 3.37 5.94
CA ASN A 14 3.44 3.83 4.57
C ASN A 14 4.08 2.75 3.70
N GLY A 15 4.31 1.54 4.23
CA GLY A 15 4.98 0.44 3.55
C GLY A 15 4.08 -0.76 3.33
N LEU A 16 4.25 -1.41 2.18
CA LEU A 16 3.63 -2.69 1.86
C LEU A 16 4.69 -3.66 1.36
N LEU A 17 4.60 -4.91 1.82
CA LEU A 17 5.46 -5.96 1.29
C LEU A 17 4.83 -6.56 0.05
N LEU A 18 5.52 -6.38 -1.08
CA LEU A 18 5.16 -6.98 -2.36
C LEU A 18 6.20 -8.04 -2.73
N CYS A 19 5.77 -9.10 -3.42
CA CYS A 19 6.70 -10.10 -3.93
C CYS A 19 7.50 -9.55 -5.13
N GLY A 20 8.67 -10.15 -5.37
CA GLY A 20 9.60 -9.75 -6.41
C GLY A 20 10.56 -8.65 -5.94
N SER A 21 11.19 -7.97 -6.91
CA SER A 21 12.06 -6.82 -6.67
C SER A 21 11.36 -5.55 -7.16
N GLY A 22 11.93 -4.37 -6.90
CA GLY A 22 11.40 -3.11 -7.45
C GLY A 22 11.20 -3.07 -8.97
N ILE A 23 11.65 -4.10 -9.69
CA ILE A 23 11.50 -4.27 -11.14
C ILE A 23 10.99 -5.66 -11.57
N THR A 24 10.67 -6.57 -10.65
CA THR A 24 10.10 -7.89 -10.96
C THR A 24 8.93 -8.26 -10.06
N GLY A 25 8.10 -9.23 -10.46
CA GLY A 25 6.96 -9.68 -9.67
C GLY A 25 5.89 -8.59 -9.46
N CYS A 26 5.12 -8.69 -8.36
CA CYS A 26 4.08 -7.72 -8.04
C CYS A 26 4.65 -6.32 -7.80
N HIS A 27 5.82 -6.23 -7.16
CA HIS A 27 6.48 -4.95 -6.92
C HIS A 27 6.83 -4.26 -8.25
N GLY A 28 7.49 -4.98 -9.17
CA GLY A 28 7.80 -4.43 -10.50
C GLY A 28 6.56 -4.04 -11.31
N TRP A 29 5.48 -4.84 -11.24
CA TRP A 29 4.24 -4.52 -11.95
C TRP A 29 3.57 -3.25 -11.40
N VAL A 30 3.47 -3.10 -10.08
CA VAL A 30 2.89 -1.91 -9.42
C VAL A 30 3.69 -0.66 -9.76
N GLU A 31 5.02 -0.73 -9.75
CA GLU A 31 5.88 0.41 -10.11
C GLU A 31 5.80 0.77 -11.61
N SER A 32 5.54 -0.21 -12.48
CA SER A 32 5.37 0.03 -13.92
C SER A 32 3.96 0.54 -14.29
N ASN A 33 2.96 0.24 -13.45
CA ASN A 33 1.54 0.54 -13.71
C ASN A 33 0.94 1.38 -12.57
N ARG A 34 1.64 2.45 -12.16
CA ARG A 34 1.27 3.24 -10.97
C ARG A 34 -0.13 3.84 -11.04
N THR A 35 -0.54 4.35 -12.21
CA THR A 35 -1.90 4.92 -12.39
C THR A 35 -2.97 3.87 -12.13
N GLU A 36 -2.89 2.73 -12.82
CA GLU A 36 -3.81 1.61 -12.62
C GLU A 36 -3.75 1.07 -11.18
N SER A 37 -2.57 1.06 -10.57
CA SER A 37 -2.39 0.62 -9.19
C SER A 37 -3.08 1.54 -8.17
N TYR A 38 -3.17 2.85 -8.43
CA TYR A 38 -4.00 3.73 -7.60
C TYR A 38 -5.49 3.44 -7.79
N ASP A 39 -5.92 3.24 -9.03
CA ASP A 39 -7.34 3.01 -9.36
C ASP A 39 -7.83 1.67 -8.80
N LEU A 40 -6.97 0.65 -8.78
CA LEU A 40 -7.22 -0.66 -8.17
C LEU A 40 -7.09 -0.66 -6.63
N GLY A 41 -6.63 0.44 -6.02
CA GLY A 41 -6.40 0.54 -4.58
C GLY A 41 -5.16 -0.23 -4.09
N LEU A 42 -4.22 -0.58 -4.96
CA LEU A 42 -2.94 -1.21 -4.58
C LEU A 42 -1.92 -0.21 -4.02
N LEU A 43 -2.09 1.09 -4.34
CA LEU A 43 -1.25 2.19 -3.87
C LEU A 43 -2.10 3.31 -3.29
N LEU A 44 -1.54 4.04 -2.34
CA LEU A 44 -2.08 5.30 -1.83
C LEU A 44 -1.26 6.49 -2.35
N ARG A 45 -1.96 7.57 -2.68
CA ARG A 45 -1.34 8.85 -3.01
C ARG A 45 -0.78 9.48 -1.75
N ARG A 46 0.19 10.39 -1.91
CA ARG A 46 0.88 11.05 -0.79
C ARG A 46 -0.03 11.77 0.21
N HIS A 47 -1.21 12.23 -0.21
CA HIS A 47 -2.17 12.93 0.66
C HIS A 47 -3.18 11.99 1.35
N GLN A 48 -3.22 10.71 0.96
CA GLN A 48 -4.08 9.71 1.56
C GLN A 48 -3.44 9.16 2.83
N VAL A 49 -4.27 8.82 3.80
CA VAL A 49 -3.84 8.40 5.14
C VAL A 49 -4.01 6.89 5.27
N PRO A 50 -2.93 6.10 5.41
CA PRO A 50 -3.03 4.64 5.37
C PRO A 50 -3.88 3.99 6.46
N THR A 51 -4.07 4.68 7.59
CA THR A 51 -4.94 4.24 8.69
C THR A 51 -6.42 4.54 8.46
N ALA A 52 -6.77 5.29 7.40
CA ALA A 52 -8.14 5.68 7.07
C ALA A 52 -8.57 5.29 5.64
N GLU A 53 -7.60 4.98 4.77
CA GLU A 53 -7.81 4.66 3.36
C GLU A 53 -7.48 3.19 3.10
N PRO A 54 -8.45 2.37 2.66
CA PRO A 54 -8.21 0.95 2.41
C PRO A 54 -7.21 0.72 1.28
N VAL A 55 -6.36 -0.27 1.46
CA VAL A 55 -5.46 -0.80 0.42
C VAL A 55 -5.83 -2.23 0.10
N LEU A 56 -5.90 -2.54 -1.19
CA LEU A 56 -6.12 -3.88 -1.69
C LEU A 56 -4.84 -4.71 -1.57
N LEU A 57 -4.92 -5.78 -0.78
CA LEU A 57 -3.90 -6.82 -0.73
C LEU A 57 -4.45 -8.11 -1.34
N ARG A 58 -3.59 -9.11 -1.56
CA ARG A 58 -4.00 -10.47 -1.98
C ARG A 58 -5.08 -11.09 -1.07
N ARG A 59 -5.18 -10.62 0.17
CA ARG A 59 -6.12 -11.07 1.21
C ARG A 59 -7.41 -10.25 1.29
N GLY A 60 -7.58 -9.24 0.44
CA GLY A 60 -8.71 -8.30 0.46
C GLY A 60 -8.29 -6.88 0.86
N LEU A 61 -9.30 -6.02 1.04
CA LEU A 61 -9.14 -4.64 1.48
C LEU A 61 -8.78 -4.59 2.97
N VAL A 62 -7.78 -3.77 3.31
CA VAL A 62 -7.30 -3.59 4.68
C VAL A 62 -6.94 -2.13 4.95
N LEU A 63 -7.02 -1.70 6.21
CA LEU A 63 -6.35 -0.49 6.69
C LEU A 63 -4.97 -0.85 7.23
N LEU A 64 -3.98 0.00 6.98
CA LEU A 64 -2.60 -0.20 7.47
C LEU A 64 -2.42 0.52 8.80
N ASP A 65 -1.91 -0.17 9.80
CA ASP A 65 -1.62 0.43 11.09
C ASP A 65 -0.17 0.95 11.20
N VAL A 66 0.09 1.75 12.22
CA VAL A 66 1.39 2.38 12.47
C VAL A 66 2.47 1.41 12.95
N ASP A 67 2.08 0.24 13.45
CA ASP A 67 2.96 -0.81 13.96
C ASP A 67 3.33 -1.83 12.86
N GLY A 68 2.74 -1.72 11.67
CA GLY A 68 3.00 -2.57 10.51
C GLY A 68 2.06 -3.77 10.39
N ASN A 69 0.98 -3.83 11.18
CA ASN A 69 -0.11 -4.77 10.95
C ASN A 69 -1.20 -4.15 10.07
N TYR A 70 -2.23 -4.94 9.81
CA TYR A 70 -3.35 -4.55 8.99
C TYR A 70 -4.66 -4.99 9.62
N ILE A 71 -5.69 -4.17 9.43
CA ILE A 71 -7.04 -4.42 9.92
C ILE A 71 -7.92 -4.71 8.70
N PRO A 72 -8.47 -5.93 8.56
CA PRO A 72 -9.43 -6.24 7.50
C PRO A 72 -10.64 -5.30 7.57
N THR A 73 -11.04 -4.73 6.43
CA THR A 73 -12.19 -3.80 6.38
C THR A 73 -13.53 -4.54 6.20
N GLU A 74 -13.67 -5.75 6.76
CA GLU A 74 -14.76 -6.71 6.43
C GLU A 74 -16.11 -6.03 6.15
N GLY A 75 -16.62 -6.25 4.94
CA GLY A 75 -17.94 -5.76 4.54
C GLY A 75 -18.27 -5.62 3.05
N GLN A 76 -17.31 -5.64 2.11
CA GLN A 76 -17.65 -5.56 0.67
C GLN A 76 -16.67 -6.38 -0.19
N ALA A 77 -16.98 -7.67 -0.31
CA ALA A 77 -16.70 -8.39 -1.55
C ALA A 77 -17.79 -7.97 -2.55
N ALA A 78 -17.39 -7.45 -3.70
CA ALA A 78 -18.21 -7.48 -4.91
C ALA A 78 -17.78 -8.69 -5.74
#